data_AF-A0A959LTQ7-F1
#
_entry.id   AF-A0A959LTQ7-F1
#
_cell.length_a   1.000
_cell.length_b   1.000
_cell.length_c   1.000
_cell.angle_alpha   90.00
_cell.angle_beta   90.00
_cell.angle_gamma   90.00
#
_symmetry.space_group_name_H-M   'P 1'
#
loop_
_entity.id
_entity.type
_entity.pdbx_description
1 polymer ?
#
loop_
_entity_poly.entity_id
_entity_poly.type
_entity_poly.pdbx_seq_one_letter_code
_entity_poly.pdbx_strand_id
1 'polypeptide(L)'
;MKLHQNRLDRFSVIAKQLVDRHSEAYFNDCTKRTDIFDAYNDHLNTLGEQLEQKATEFLKSCRTANEELRKEIWTTCTKYIELFIQWNSPGRVNQYIS
;
A
#
# COMPACT_ATOMS: atom_id res chain seq x y z
N MET A 1 2.45 15.20 -21.49
CA MET A 1 1.60 14.93 -20.30
C MET A 1 0.94 13.55 -20.30
N LYS A 2 0.36 13.02 -21.41
CA LYS A 2 -0.32 11.70 -21.41
C LYS A 2 0.52 10.50 -20.94
N LEU A 3 1.82 10.45 -21.30
CA LEU A 3 2.72 9.36 -20.90
C LEU A 3 3.00 9.35 -19.39
N HIS A 4 3.05 10.54 -18.78
CA HIS A 4 3.32 10.73 -17.36
C HIS A 4 2.13 10.27 -16.52
N GLN A 5 0.92 10.74 -16.87
CA GLN A 5 -0.32 10.30 -16.24
C GLN A 5 -0.50 8.77 -16.36
N ASN A 6 -0.24 8.20 -17.54
CA ASN A 6 -0.34 6.74 -17.73
C ASN A 6 0.62 5.95 -16.82
N ARG A 7 1.81 6.48 -16.52
CA ARG A 7 2.76 5.82 -15.62
C ARG A 7 2.26 5.87 -14.17
N LEU A 8 1.73 7.01 -13.73
CA LEU A 8 1.13 7.14 -12.40
C LEU A 8 -0.09 6.27 -12.23
N ASP A 9 -0.96 6.18 -13.24
CA ASP A 9 -2.13 5.30 -13.21
C ASP A 9 -1.71 3.85 -13.07
N ARG A 10 -0.69 3.41 -13.83
CA ARG A 10 -0.15 2.05 -13.73
C ARG A 10 0.44 1.75 -12.36
N PHE A 11 1.20 2.68 -11.79
CA PHE A 11 1.73 2.49 -10.45
C PHE A 11 0.62 2.50 -9.39
N SER A 12 -0.38 3.36 -9.55
CA SER A 12 -1.54 3.43 -8.65
C SER A 12 -2.30 2.11 -8.60
N VAL A 13 -2.42 1.40 -9.72
CA VAL A 13 -3.03 0.06 -9.75
C VAL A 13 -2.20 -0.94 -8.94
N ILE A 14 -0.88 -0.92 -9.08
CA ILE A 14 0.03 -1.80 -8.32
C ILE A 14 -0.09 -1.52 -6.82
N ALA A 15 -0.04 -0.25 -6.43
CA ALA A 15 -0.13 0.16 -5.03
C ALA A 15 -1.51 -0.20 -4.42
N LYS A 16 -2.60 0.01 -5.17
CA LYS A 16 -3.94 -0.41 -4.75
C LYS A 16 -4.02 -1.92 -4.52
N GLN A 17 -3.53 -2.73 -5.47
CA GLN A 17 -3.56 -4.18 -5.35
C GLN A 17 -2.79 -4.69 -4.12
N LEU A 18 -1.68 -4.04 -3.77
CA LEU A 18 -0.94 -4.34 -2.54
C LEU A 18 -1.77 -4.03 -1.30
N VAL A 19 -2.40 -2.86 -1.23
CA VAL A 19 -3.28 -2.49 -0.10
C VAL A 19 -4.45 -3.45 0.02
N ASP A 20 -5.15 -3.75 -1.08
CA ASP A 20 -6.30 -4.66 -1.08
C ASP A 20 -5.90 -6.04 -0.56
N ARG A 21 -4.76 -6.57 -1.03
CA ARG A 21 -4.22 -7.87 -0.59
C ARG A 21 -3.83 -7.89 0.88
N HIS A 22 -3.16 -6.84 1.37
CA HIS A 22 -2.77 -6.73 2.77
C HIS A 22 -4.00 -6.56 3.67
N SER A 23 -5.01 -5.83 3.22
CA SER A 23 -6.27 -5.64 3.96
C SER A 23 -7.04 -6.95 4.09
N GLU A 24 -7.14 -7.71 3.01
CA GLU A 24 -7.76 -9.05 3.01
C GLU A 24 -6.99 -10.02 3.92
N ALA A 25 -5.66 -10.07 3.80
CA ALA A 25 -4.82 -10.94 4.61
C ALA A 25 -4.91 -10.57 6.10
N TYR A 26 -4.85 -9.29 6.44
CA TYR A 26 -4.99 -8.80 7.80
C TYR A 26 -6.36 -9.14 8.40
N PHE A 27 -7.45 -8.92 7.65
CA PHE A 27 -8.79 -9.30 8.09
C PHE A 27 -8.86 -10.80 8.41
N ASN A 28 -8.32 -11.66 7.54
CA ASN A 28 -8.26 -13.10 7.78
C ASN A 28 -7.41 -13.46 9.01
N ASP A 29 -6.29 -12.77 9.23
CA ASP A 29 -5.43 -12.99 10.39
C ASP A 29 -6.13 -12.55 11.69
N CYS A 30 -6.91 -11.47 11.68
CA CYS A 30 -7.71 -11.03 12.83
C CYS A 30 -8.74 -12.08 13.27
N THR A 31 -9.25 -12.91 12.35
CA THR A 31 -10.18 -14.00 12.71
C THR A 31 -9.49 -15.20 13.37
N LYS A 32 -8.15 -15.29 13.29
CA LYS A 32 -7.37 -16.46 13.72
C LYS A 32 -6.40 -16.17 14.87
N ARG A 33 -5.90 -14.94 14.97
CA ARG A 33 -4.88 -14.54 15.93
C ARG A 33 -5.51 -13.82 17.13
N THR A 34 -4.93 -14.05 18.30
CA THR A 34 -5.35 -13.39 19.54
C THR A 34 -4.83 -11.95 19.65
N ASP A 35 -3.74 -11.60 18.95
CA ASP A 35 -3.15 -10.27 18.94
C ASP A 35 -3.31 -9.58 17.57
N ILE A 36 -4.33 -8.71 17.51
CA ILE A 36 -4.71 -7.95 16.32
C ILE A 36 -3.74 -6.78 16.08
N PHE A 37 -3.13 -6.24 17.13
CA PHE A 37 -2.22 -5.10 17.02
C PHE A 37 -0.88 -5.52 16.42
N ASP A 38 -0.35 -6.66 16.84
CA ASP A 38 0.87 -7.21 16.24
C ASP A 38 0.67 -7.55 14.76
N ALA A 39 -0.43 -8.22 14.42
CA ALA A 39 -0.77 -8.53 13.03
C ALA A 39 -0.92 -7.26 12.17
N TYR A 40 -1.54 -6.22 12.72
CA TYR A 40 -1.69 -4.93 12.03
C TYR A 40 -0.33 -4.29 11.73
N ASN A 41 0.56 -4.23 12.73
CA ASN A 41 1.89 -3.64 12.58
C ASN A 41 2.75 -4.42 11.59
N ASP A 42 2.69 -5.76 11.62
CA ASP A 42 3.39 -6.62 10.65
C ASP A 42 2.94 -6.34 9.22
N HIS A 43 1.62 -6.28 8.98
CA HIS A 43 1.07 -5.99 7.67
C HIS A 43 1.38 -4.56 7.21
N LEU A 44 1.37 -3.57 8.11
CA LEU A 44 1.71 -2.18 7.82
C LEU A 44 3.18 -2.03 7.42
N ASN A 45 4.10 -2.61 8.20
CA ASN A 45 5.53 -2.56 7.92
C ASN A 45 5.85 -3.25 6.59
N THR A 46 5.32 -4.46 6.40
CA THR A 46 5.54 -5.24 5.17
C THR A 46 4.98 -4.52 3.94
N LEU A 47 3.79 -3.89 4.06
CA LEU A 47 3.20 -3.10 2.98
C LEU A 47 4.09 -1.91 2.61
N GLY A 48 4.63 -1.20 3.59
CA GLY A 48 5.56 -0.09 3.38
C GLY A 48 6.79 -0.51 2.58
N GLU A 49 7.46 -1.59 3.00
CA GLU A 49 8.64 -2.14 2.31
C GLU A 49 8.31 -2.58 0.87
N GLN A 50 7.18 -3.26 0.66
CA GLN A 50 6.77 -3.70 -0.67
C GLN A 50 6.42 -2.53 -1.60
N LEU A 51 5.78 -1.49 -1.09
CA LEU A 51 5.51 -0.28 -1.86
C LEU A 51 6.79 0.45 -2.24
N GLU A 52 7.75 0.55 -1.31
CA GLU A 52 9.06 1.14 -1.57
C GLU A 52 9.83 0.36 -2.65
N GLN A 53 9.83 -0.98 -2.55
CA GLN A 53 10.45 -1.84 -3.53
C GLN A 53 9.79 -1.67 -4.90
N LYS A 54 8.45 -1.70 -4.98
CA LYS A 54 7.73 -1.55 -6.25
C LYS A 54 7.90 -0.17 -6.86
N ALA A 55 7.95 0.88 -6.05
CA ALA A 55 8.26 2.24 -6.51
C ALA A 55 9.65 2.27 -7.16
N THR A 56 10.65 1.69 -6.49
CA THR A 56 12.03 1.64 -6.98
C THR A 56 12.14 0.83 -8.28
N GLU A 57 11.52 -0.35 -8.35
CA GLU A 57 11.47 -1.18 -9.55
C GLU A 57 10.77 -0.45 -10.72
N PHE A 58 9.64 0.20 -10.44
CA PHE A 58 8.87 0.94 -11.43
C PHE A 58 9.65 2.13 -11.99
N LEU A 59 10.31 2.90 -11.12
CA LEU A 59 11.16 4.03 -11.52
C LEU A 59 12.37 3.58 -12.34
N LYS A 60 12.99 2.45 -12.01
CA LYS A 60 14.07 1.84 -12.81
C LYS A 60 13.58 1.41 -14.19
N SER A 61 12.34 0.91 -14.30
CA SER A 61 11.74 0.53 -15.58
C SER A 61 11.40 1.73 -16.47
N CYS A 62 11.24 2.92 -15.88
CA CYS A 62 11.00 4.15 -16.61
C CYS A 62 12.31 4.72 -17.16
N ARG A 63 12.55 4.51 -18.47
CA ARG A 63 13.72 5.07 -19.21
C ARG A 63 14.01 6.56 -18.96
N THR A 64 12.97 7.34 -18.66
CA THR A 64 13.04 8.75 -18.27
C THR A 64 12.06 8.99 -17.13
N ALA A 65 12.52 8.75 -15.90
CA ALA A 65 11.83 9.24 -14.70
C ALA A 65 12.42 10.61 -14.34
N ASN A 66 11.63 11.67 -14.55
CA ASN A 66 11.97 12.99 -14.05
C ASN A 66 11.72 13.06 -12.52
N GLU A 67 12.23 14.08 -11.85
CA GLU A 67 12.06 14.24 -10.40
C GLU A 67 10.58 14.38 -10.00
N GLU A 68 9.76 14.96 -10.87
CA GLU A 68 8.32 15.09 -10.67
C GLU A 68 7.64 13.71 -10.57
N LEU A 69 7.90 12.80 -11.52
CA LEU A 69 7.37 11.44 -11.49
C LEU A 69 7.83 10.71 -10.22
N ARG A 70 9.09 10.88 -9.82
CA ARG A 70 9.61 10.27 -8.58
C ARG A 70 8.81 10.75 -7.37
N LYS A 71 8.61 12.07 -7.24
CA LYS A 71 7.84 12.65 -6.13
C LYS A 71 6.42 12.11 -6.11
N GLU A 72 5.73 12.09 -7.24
CA GLU A 72 4.34 11.61 -7.30
C GLU A 72 4.20 10.11 -7.05
N ILE A 73 5.18 9.30 -7.47
CA ILE A 73 5.23 7.87 -7.12
C ILE A 73 5.34 7.70 -5.60
N TRP A 74 6.22 8.46 -4.94
CA TRP A 74 6.33 8.45 -3.48
C TRP A 74 5.06 8.95 -2.78
N THR A 75 4.47 10.04 -3.27
CA THR A 75 3.17 10.52 -2.79
C THR A 75 2.09 9.45 -2.94
N THR A 76 2.12 8.69 -4.03
CA THR A 76 1.19 7.57 -4.25
C THR A 76 1.42 6.47 -3.21
N CYS A 77 2.66 6.09 -2.91
CA CYS A 77 2.96 5.14 -1.83
C CYS A 77 2.38 5.62 -0.49
N THR A 78 2.68 6.86 -0.08
CA THR A 78 2.17 7.43 1.17
C THR A 78 0.65 7.38 1.23
N LYS A 79 -0.03 7.81 0.17
CA LYS A 79 -1.50 7.77 0.08
C LYS A 79 -2.06 6.37 0.31
N TYR A 80 -1.45 5.35 -0.28
CA TYR A 80 -1.93 3.98 -0.16
C TYR A 80 -1.63 3.36 1.21
N ILE A 81 -0.52 3.74 1.85
CA ILE A 81 -0.25 3.42 3.27
C ILE A 81 -1.32 4.05 4.17
N GLU A 82 -1.63 5.33 3.97
CA GLU A 82 -2.68 6.02 4.73
C GLU A 82 -4.06 5.37 4.56
N LEU A 83 -4.38 4.93 3.34
CA LEU A 83 -5.59 4.16 3.09
C LEU A 83 -5.59 2.86 3.88
N PHE A 84 -4.50 2.09 3.89
CA PHE A 84 -4.42 0.89 4.70
C PHE A 84 -4.67 1.19 6.18
N ILE A 85 -4.03 2.22 6.75
CA ILE A 85 -4.20 2.65 8.15
C ILE A 85 -5.67 3.00 8.44
N GLN A 86 -6.29 3.80 7.57
CA GLN A 86 -7.67 4.28 7.75
C GLN A 86 -8.69 3.13 7.75
N TRP A 87 -8.52 2.16 6.86
CA TRP A 87 -9.47 1.05 6.69
C TRP A 87 -9.24 -0.10 7.66
N ASN A 88 -7.98 -0.35 8.03
CA ASN A 88 -7.58 -1.54 8.79
C ASN A 88 -7.17 -1.24 10.23
N SER A 89 -7.39 -0.03 10.74
CA SER A 89 -7.10 0.27 12.15
C SER A 89 -7.75 -0.78 13.09
N PRO A 90 -7.02 -1.32 14.08
CA PRO A 90 -7.52 -2.39 14.96
C PRO A 90 -8.87 -2.07 15.62
N GLY A 91 -9.07 -0.81 16.03
CA GLY A 91 -10.33 -0.35 16.63
C GLY A 91 -11.53 -0.42 15.69
N ARG A 92 -11.32 -0.30 14.36
CA ARG A 92 -12.37 -0.51 13.36
C ARG A 92 -12.62 -1.98 13.09
N VAL A 93 -11.58 -2.79 12.93
CA VAL A 93 -11.73 -4.21 12.60
C VAL A 93 -12.43 -4.98 13.72
N ASN A 94 -12.16 -4.65 14.99
CA ASN A 94 -12.88 -5.21 16.13
C ASN A 94 -14.41 -5.08 16.04
N GLN A 95 -14.94 -4.06 15.34
CA GLN A 95 -16.39 -3.87 15.17
C GLN A 95 -17.04 -4.91 14.24
N TYR A 96 -16.25 -5.61 13.42
CA TYR A 96 -16.74 -6.56 12.41
C TYR A 96 -16.49 -8.03 12.76
N ILE A 97 -15.66 -8.30 13.76
CA ILE A 97 -15.26 -9.66 14.17
C ILE A 97 -15.70 -10.04 15.59
N SER A 98 -16.39 -9.13 16.31
CA SER A 98 -17.00 -9.40 17.63
C SER A 98 -18.36 -10.08 17.51
#